data_AF-A0AA42NSE3-F1
#
_entry.id   AF-A0AA42NSE3-F1
#
_cell.length_a   1.000
_cell.length_b   1.000
_cell.length_c   1.000
_cell.angle_alpha   90.00
_cell.angle_beta   90.00
_cell.angle_gamma   90.00
#
_symmetry.space_group_name_H-M   'P 1'
#
loop_
_entity.id
_entity.type
_entity.pdbx_description
1 polymer ?
#
loop_
_entity_poly.entity_id
_entity_poly.type
_entity_poly.pdbx_seq_one_letter_code
_entity_poly.pdbx_strand_id
1 'polypeptide(L)'
;MDPNNPYAAPRVELIDARRPQQLPGWSPGQLQVLGWLNLAYLVATVAVIGLAFAPELQMTGDWLSVASTLLGSYLVVRLKAFLEARFGATGLTWPVWLSVGLSLVLEAVQLYWGDDALAEFSLQSALYFGLLALLGLVILWLGIALLRITDTYPVVRVLAWLNIASGVLVASVILMLVGVLPMLAAMVASALVFFQGARELKGGQAA
;
A
#
# COMPACT_ATOMS: atom_id res chain seq x y z
N MET A 1 -45.32 -25.91 -22.39
CA MET A 1 -43.96 -26.29 -21.95
C MET A 1 -44.11 -27.58 -21.17
N ASP A 2 -43.44 -28.64 -21.60
CA ASP A 2 -43.56 -29.98 -21.01
C ASP A 2 -42.99 -29.96 -19.59
N PRO A 3 -43.80 -30.24 -18.54
CA PRO A 3 -43.35 -30.16 -17.15
C PRO A 3 -42.34 -31.24 -16.75
N ASN A 4 -42.01 -32.19 -17.64
CA ASN A 4 -41.21 -33.38 -17.33
C ASN A 4 -39.89 -33.48 -18.11
N ASN A 5 -39.31 -32.35 -18.55
CA ASN A 5 -38.05 -32.34 -19.29
C ASN A 5 -36.86 -32.74 -18.38
N PRO A 6 -36.23 -33.92 -18.57
CA PRO A 6 -35.13 -34.41 -17.73
C PRO A 6 -33.80 -33.67 -17.97
N TYR A 7 -33.71 -32.87 -19.04
CA TYR A 7 -32.56 -32.05 -19.39
C TYR A 7 -32.73 -30.59 -19.00
N ALA A 8 -33.78 -30.24 -18.25
CA ALA A 8 -33.92 -28.91 -17.68
C ALA A 8 -32.80 -28.67 -16.66
N ALA A 9 -32.02 -27.61 -16.87
CA ALA A 9 -30.97 -27.22 -15.93
C ALA A 9 -31.57 -27.08 -14.52
N PRO A 10 -30.99 -27.71 -13.49
CA PRO A 10 -31.47 -27.59 -12.12
C PRO A 10 -31.51 -26.11 -11.73
N ARG A 11 -32.72 -25.58 -11.49
CA ARG A 11 -32.89 -24.25 -10.89
C ARG A 11 -32.63 -24.37 -9.39
N VAL A 12 -31.41 -24.71 -9.04
CA VAL A 12 -30.93 -24.59 -7.66
C VAL A 12 -30.59 -23.11 -7.49
N GLU A 13 -31.22 -22.44 -6.52
CA GLU A 13 -30.70 -21.17 -6.03
C GLU A 13 -29.23 -21.40 -5.69
N LEU A 14 -28.32 -20.78 -6.43
CA LEU A 14 -26.92 -20.72 -6.03
C LEU A 14 -26.90 -20.09 -4.63
N ILE A 15 -26.74 -20.92 -3.60
CA ILE A 15 -26.63 -20.52 -2.19
C ILE A 15 -25.48 -19.51 -2.00
N ASP A 16 -24.58 -19.40 -2.99
CA ASP A 16 -23.49 -18.44 -3.06
C ASP A 16 -23.80 -17.14 -3.84
N ALA A 17 -25.06 -16.73 -3.95
CA ALA A 17 -25.35 -15.31 -4.07
C ALA A 17 -24.96 -14.65 -2.74
N ARG A 18 -23.65 -14.55 -2.47
CA ARG A 18 -23.03 -13.84 -1.34
C ARG A 18 -23.73 -12.50 -1.30
N ARG A 19 -24.63 -12.34 -0.34
CA ARG A 19 -25.27 -11.05 -0.08
C ARG A 19 -24.15 -10.02 -0.04
N PRO A 20 -24.32 -8.85 -0.67
CA PRO A 20 -23.33 -7.80 -0.57
C PRO A 20 -23.07 -7.53 0.90
N GLN A 21 -21.90 -7.97 1.37
CA GLN A 21 -21.59 -7.92 2.78
C GLN A 21 -21.36 -6.44 3.08
N GLN A 22 -22.35 -5.82 3.73
CA GLN A 22 -22.26 -4.42 4.10
C GLN A 22 -21.01 -4.26 4.96
N LEU A 23 -20.06 -3.44 4.52
CA LEU A 23 -18.88 -3.09 5.28
C LEU A 23 -19.28 -1.92 6.20
N PRO A 24 -19.57 -2.17 7.50
CA PRO A 24 -20.00 -1.10 8.39
C PRO A 24 -18.91 -0.02 8.48
N GLY A 25 -19.30 1.24 8.21
CA GLY A 25 -18.40 2.40 8.25
C GLY A 25 -17.65 2.72 6.95
N TRP A 26 -17.88 1.97 5.87
CA TRP A 26 -17.24 2.23 4.56
C TRP A 26 -18.26 2.61 3.50
N SER A 27 -18.01 3.73 2.81
CA SER A 27 -18.81 4.15 1.66
C SER A 27 -18.04 3.94 0.34
N PRO A 28 -18.74 3.64 -0.77
CA PRO A 28 -18.08 3.52 -2.06
C PRO A 28 -17.38 4.81 -2.50
N GLY A 29 -17.94 5.98 -2.17
CA GLY A 29 -17.34 7.28 -2.47
C GLY A 29 -16.00 7.48 -1.74
N GLN A 30 -15.94 7.12 -0.45
CA GLN A 30 -14.71 7.20 0.33
C GLN A 30 -13.60 6.29 -0.25
N LEU A 31 -13.93 5.07 -0.66
CA LEU A 31 -12.95 4.17 -1.30
C LEU A 31 -12.48 4.72 -2.66
N GLN A 32 -13.34 5.37 -3.45
CA GLN A 32 -12.90 6.04 -4.67
C GLN A 32 -11.96 7.21 -4.39
N VAL A 33 -12.25 8.02 -3.37
CA VAL A 33 -11.36 9.12 -2.95
C VAL A 33 -10.02 8.56 -2.49
N LEU A 34 -9.99 7.48 -1.72
CA LEU A 34 -8.73 6.84 -1.30
C LEU A 34 -7.94 6.28 -2.49
N GLY A 35 -8.60 5.69 -3.48
CA GLY A 35 -7.95 5.24 -4.70
C GLY A 35 -7.30 6.38 -5.48
N TRP A 36 -8.02 7.49 -5.68
CA TRP A 36 -7.48 8.70 -6.32
C TRP A 36 -6.37 9.36 -5.50
N LEU A 37 -6.52 9.40 -4.18
CA LEU A 37 -5.53 9.95 -3.27
C LEU A 37 -4.22 9.16 -3.34
N ASN A 38 -4.31 7.84 -3.52
CA ASN A 38 -3.14 6.99 -3.70
C ASN A 38 -2.45 7.19 -5.06
N LEU A 39 -3.20 7.49 -6.12
CA LEU A 39 -2.62 7.93 -7.40
C LEU A 39 -1.94 9.31 -7.28
N ALA A 40 -2.57 10.24 -6.56
CA ALA A 40 -1.96 11.54 -6.27
C ALA A 40 -0.67 11.38 -5.45
N TYR A 41 -0.66 10.47 -4.47
CA TYR A 41 0.53 10.11 -3.70
C TYR A 41 1.64 9.51 -4.57
N LEU A 42 1.30 8.66 -5.55
CA LEU A 42 2.28 8.16 -6.53
C LEU A 42 2.91 9.30 -7.31
N VAL A 43 2.11 10.25 -7.81
CA VAL A 43 2.61 11.42 -8.55
C VAL A 43 3.50 12.29 -7.65
N ALA A 44 3.09 12.53 -6.41
CA ALA A 44 3.87 13.26 -5.43
C ALA A 44 5.21 12.56 -5.15
N THR A 45 5.23 11.23 -4.99
CA THR A 45 6.45 10.45 -4.78
C THR A 45 7.41 10.56 -5.96
N VAL A 46 6.90 10.45 -7.20
CA VAL A 46 7.71 10.65 -8.41
C VAL A 46 8.26 12.08 -8.47
N ALA A 47 7.46 13.07 -8.10
CA ALA A 47 7.90 14.46 -8.04
C ALA A 47 8.99 14.68 -6.98
N VAL A 48 8.88 14.08 -5.79
CA VAL A 48 9.94 14.11 -4.75
C VAL A 48 11.25 13.52 -5.29
N ILE A 49 11.17 12.35 -5.94
CA ILE A 49 12.35 11.72 -6.57
C ILE A 49 12.96 12.65 -7.64
N GLY A 50 12.13 13.29 -8.47
CA GLY A 50 12.60 14.23 -9.48
C GLY A 50 13.23 15.50 -8.89
N LEU A 51 12.64 16.03 -7.82
CA LEU A 51 13.14 17.23 -7.11
C LEU A 51 14.47 16.97 -6.40
N ALA A 52 14.78 15.72 -6.04
CA ALA A 52 16.09 15.37 -5.49
C ALA A 52 17.27 15.70 -6.43
N PHE A 53 17.02 15.87 -7.73
CA PHE A 53 18.02 16.29 -8.72
C PHE A 53 18.03 17.80 -8.99
N ALA A 54 17.13 18.56 -8.36
CA ALA A 54 16.96 19.99 -8.55
C ALA A 54 17.28 20.74 -7.24
N PRO A 55 18.57 21.01 -6.95
CA PRO A 55 18.97 21.62 -5.68
C PRO A 55 18.36 23.01 -5.45
N GLU A 56 18.02 23.73 -6.52
CA GLU A 56 17.34 25.03 -6.47
C GLU A 56 15.96 24.97 -5.80
N LEU A 57 15.32 23.80 -5.78
CA LEU A 57 13.99 23.58 -5.22
C LEU A 57 14.02 22.72 -3.96
N GLN A 58 15.18 22.56 -3.30
CA GLN A 58 15.38 21.68 -2.14
C GLN A 58 14.32 21.88 -1.06
N MET A 59 14.07 23.14 -0.64
CA MET A 59 13.04 23.44 0.36
C MET A 59 11.64 22.95 -0.06
N THR A 60 11.30 23.07 -1.35
CA THR A 60 10.01 22.55 -1.87
C THR A 60 10.00 21.03 -1.86
N GLY A 61 11.12 20.40 -2.21
CA GLY A 61 11.31 18.95 -2.14
C GLY A 61 11.13 18.40 -0.73
N ASP A 62 11.71 19.06 0.28
CA ASP A 62 11.61 18.64 1.69
C ASP A 62 10.16 18.69 2.18
N TRP A 63 9.46 19.81 1.96
CA TRP A 63 8.04 19.93 2.36
C TRP A 63 7.15 18.92 1.62
N LEU A 64 7.42 18.68 0.33
CA LEU A 64 6.69 17.69 -0.45
C LEU A 64 7.00 16.26 0.03
N SER A 65 8.24 15.97 0.42
CA SER A 65 8.65 14.69 1.01
C SER A 65 7.89 14.44 2.30
N VAL A 66 7.88 15.41 3.22
CA VAL A 66 7.14 15.31 4.49
C VAL A 66 5.66 15.08 4.26
N ALA A 67 5.05 15.88 3.36
CA ALA A 67 3.65 15.72 3.00
C ALA A 67 3.36 14.34 2.40
N SER A 68 4.27 13.83 1.56
CA SER A 68 4.18 12.50 0.96
C SER A 68 4.30 11.41 2.02
N THR A 69 5.25 11.50 2.95
CA THR A 69 5.45 10.51 4.02
C THR A 69 4.24 10.45 4.97
N LEU A 70 3.63 11.59 5.30
CA LEU A 70 2.38 11.65 6.06
C LEU A 70 1.21 11.03 5.29
N LEU A 71 1.10 11.35 4.00
CA LEU A 71 0.05 10.82 3.13
C LEU A 71 0.17 9.30 2.94
N GLY A 72 1.38 8.80 2.69
CA GLY A 72 1.70 7.38 2.57
C GLY A 72 1.36 6.64 3.86
N SER A 73 1.75 7.19 5.01
CA SER A 73 1.42 6.64 6.33
C SER A 73 -0.09 6.52 6.55
N TYR A 74 -0.84 7.58 6.21
CA TYR A 74 -2.30 7.57 6.29
C TYR A 74 -2.92 6.51 5.37
N LEU A 75 -2.45 6.40 4.13
CA LEU A 75 -2.95 5.43 3.15
C LEU A 75 -2.71 3.98 3.58
N VAL A 76 -1.55 3.66 4.16
CA VAL A 76 -1.25 2.32 4.67
C VAL A 76 -2.17 1.97 5.84
N VAL A 77 -2.42 2.90 6.77
CA VAL A 77 -3.37 2.70 7.88
C VAL A 77 -4.80 2.49 7.36
N ARG A 78 -5.22 3.25 6.34
CA ARG A 78 -6.54 3.06 5.71
C ARG A 78 -6.65 1.74 4.96
N LEU A 79 -5.59 1.33 4.27
CA LEU A 79 -5.55 0.03 3.59
C LEU A 79 -5.69 -1.11 4.59
N LYS A 80 -4.96 -1.05 5.70
CA LYS A 80 -5.09 -2.00 6.83
C LYS A 80 -6.53 -2.09 7.30
N ALA A 81 -7.14 -0.96 7.65
CA ALA A 81 -8.50 -0.92 8.19
C ALA A 81 -9.53 -1.50 7.20
N PHE A 82 -9.33 -1.28 5.90
CA PHE A 82 -10.15 -1.87 4.86
C PHE A 82 -9.97 -3.40 4.77
N LEU A 83 -8.72 -3.89 4.75
CA LEU A 83 -8.43 -5.32 4.70
C LEU A 83 -8.92 -6.07 5.95
N GLU A 84 -8.83 -5.44 7.12
CA GLU A 84 -9.40 -5.97 8.37
C GLU A 84 -10.91 -6.05 8.31
N ALA A 85 -11.59 -4.99 7.87
CA ALA A 85 -13.05 -4.97 7.77
C ALA A 85 -13.58 -5.97 6.72
N ARG A 86 -12.87 -6.16 5.60
CA ARG A 86 -13.31 -7.00 4.49
C ARG A 86 -12.89 -8.46 4.57
N PHE A 87 -11.68 -8.74 5.06
CA PHE A 87 -11.07 -10.07 5.05
C PHE A 87 -10.70 -10.58 6.46
N GLY A 88 -11.03 -9.85 7.53
CA GLY A 88 -10.72 -10.26 8.90
C GLY A 88 -9.22 -10.32 9.20
N ALA A 89 -8.41 -9.53 8.48
CA ALA A 89 -6.96 -9.63 8.45
C ALA A 89 -6.27 -9.04 9.70
N THR A 90 -6.34 -9.71 10.84
CA THR A 90 -5.81 -9.22 12.14
C THR A 90 -4.28 -9.16 12.23
N GLY A 91 -3.57 -9.88 11.36
CA GLY A 91 -2.10 -9.97 11.39
C GLY A 91 -1.34 -8.75 10.89
N LEU A 92 -2.02 -7.72 10.36
CA LEU A 92 -1.35 -6.56 9.75
C LEU A 92 -1.05 -5.41 10.72
N THR A 93 -1.56 -5.46 11.94
CA THR A 93 -1.45 -4.33 12.86
C THR A 93 0.00 -3.96 13.16
N TRP A 94 0.81 -4.93 13.54
CA TRP A 94 2.20 -4.69 13.91
C TRP A 94 3.09 -4.21 12.73
N PRO A 95 3.11 -4.87 11.56
CA PRO A 95 3.96 -4.43 10.45
C PRO A 95 3.56 -3.03 9.93
N VAL A 96 2.27 -2.67 9.97
CA VAL A 96 1.81 -1.34 9.55
C VAL A 96 2.26 -0.25 10.52
N TRP A 97 2.13 -0.46 11.83
CA TRP A 97 2.57 0.54 12.80
C TRP A 97 4.09 0.70 12.80
N LEU A 98 4.83 -0.40 12.64
CA LEU A 98 6.29 -0.34 12.48
C LEU A 98 6.68 0.42 11.21
N SER A 99 6.02 0.18 10.07
CA SER A 99 6.36 0.89 8.83
C SER A 99 6.09 2.38 8.97
N VAL A 100 4.95 2.77 9.55
CA VAL A 100 4.61 4.18 9.80
C VAL A 100 5.64 4.83 10.73
N GLY A 101 5.91 4.21 11.88
CA GLY A 101 6.87 4.74 12.84
C GLY A 101 8.26 4.91 12.23
N LEU A 102 8.71 3.91 11.49
CA LEU A 102 10.04 3.92 10.89
C LEU A 102 10.16 4.90 9.71
N SER A 103 9.11 5.05 8.89
CA SER A 103 9.04 6.09 7.85
C SER A 103 9.11 7.49 8.45
N LEU A 104 8.38 7.75 9.55
CA LEU A 104 8.43 9.05 10.23
C LEU A 104 9.80 9.33 10.86
N VAL A 105 10.43 8.32 11.45
CA VAL A 105 11.80 8.46 12.00
C VAL A 105 12.80 8.73 10.88
N LEU A 106 12.72 8.02 9.76
CA LEU A 106 13.59 8.24 8.60
C LEU A 106 13.43 9.66 8.03
N GLU A 107 12.18 10.12 7.86
CA GLU A 107 11.90 11.49 7.41
C GLU A 107 12.47 12.54 8.37
N ALA A 108 12.29 12.35 9.69
CA ALA A 108 12.82 13.26 10.69
C ALA A 108 14.35 13.30 10.70
N VAL A 109 14.98 12.13 10.54
CA VAL A 109 16.44 12.02 10.40
C VAL A 109 16.91 12.74 9.14
N GLN A 110 16.20 12.57 8.01
CA GLN A 110 16.53 13.23 6.75
C GLN A 110 16.40 14.75 6.84
N LEU A 111 15.36 15.28 7.49
CA LEU A 111 15.23 16.72 7.72
C LEU A 111 16.29 17.29 8.65
N TYR A 112 16.71 16.52 9.67
CA TYR A 112 17.63 17.00 10.69
C TYR A 112 19.10 16.92 10.26
N TRP A 113 19.49 15.86 9.56
CA TRP A 113 20.87 15.69 9.05
C TRP A 113 21.04 16.12 7.59
N GLY A 114 19.97 16.26 6.81
CA GLY A 114 20.05 16.71 5.41
C GLY A 114 21.02 15.88 4.57
N ASP A 115 21.78 16.57 3.73
CA ASP A 115 22.79 15.96 2.85
C ASP A 115 24.04 15.47 3.61
N ASP A 116 24.26 15.91 4.86
CA ASP A 116 25.40 15.48 5.67
C ASP A 116 25.30 13.99 6.05
N ALA A 117 24.08 13.44 6.09
CA ALA A 117 23.85 12.01 6.28
C ALA A 117 24.31 11.15 5.09
N LEU A 118 24.54 11.74 3.92
CA LEU A 118 24.91 11.04 2.69
C LEU A 118 26.32 11.41 2.18
N ALA A 119 26.90 12.49 2.68
CA ALA A 119 28.16 13.05 2.18
C ALA A 119 29.42 12.28 2.62
N GLU A 120 29.44 11.68 3.81
CA GLU A 120 30.62 10.96 4.34
C GLU A 120 30.26 9.59 4.96
N PHE A 121 31.25 8.68 4.99
CA PHE A 121 31.14 7.40 5.70
C PHE A 121 31.22 7.64 7.23
N SER A 122 30.17 8.22 7.77
CA SER A 122 30.00 8.60 9.16
C SER A 122 29.09 7.60 9.90
N LEU A 123 29.06 7.70 11.22
CA LEU A 123 28.10 6.94 12.03
C LEU A 123 26.64 7.29 11.63
N GLN A 124 26.39 8.51 11.16
CA GLN A 124 25.07 8.98 10.74
C GLN A 124 24.60 8.27 9.47
N SER A 125 25.48 8.13 8.47
CA SER A 125 25.14 7.40 7.25
C SER A 125 24.92 5.91 7.54
N ALA A 126 25.74 5.30 8.39
CA ALA A 126 25.52 3.91 8.85
C ALA A 126 24.17 3.72 9.56
N LEU A 127 23.78 4.65 10.44
CA LEU A 127 22.47 4.62 11.12
C LEU A 127 21.32 4.83 10.13
N TYR A 128 21.44 5.78 9.20
CA TYR A 128 20.42 6.05 8.19
C TYR A 128 20.18 4.85 7.27
N PHE A 129 21.25 4.26 6.74
CA PHE A 129 21.15 3.04 5.93
C PHE A 129 20.68 1.84 6.73
N GLY A 130 21.05 1.73 8.01
CA GLY A 130 20.52 0.70 8.92
C GLY A 130 19.01 0.83 9.14
N LEU A 131 18.50 2.06 9.32
CA LEU A 131 17.07 2.35 9.43
C LEU A 131 16.33 2.06 8.11
N LEU A 132 16.91 2.42 6.96
CA LEU A 132 16.37 2.09 5.65
C LEU A 132 16.30 0.57 5.43
N ALA A 133 17.36 -0.15 5.82
CA ALA A 133 17.38 -1.61 5.71
C ALA A 133 16.30 -2.24 6.60
N LEU A 134 16.14 -1.74 7.83
CA LEU A 134 15.07 -2.14 8.73
C LEU A 134 13.68 -1.84 8.13
N LEU A 135 13.52 -0.71 7.44
CA LEU A 135 12.27 -0.37 6.76
C LEU A 135 11.98 -1.35 5.63
N GLY A 136 12.99 -1.70 4.83
CA GLY A 136 12.89 -2.75 3.82
C GLY A 136 12.44 -4.09 4.40
N LEU A 137 12.99 -4.49 5.56
CA LEU A 137 12.58 -5.71 6.26
C LEU A 137 11.14 -5.64 6.77
N VAL A 138 10.69 -4.49 7.27
CA VAL A 138 9.30 -4.29 7.70
C VAL A 138 8.34 -4.32 6.52
N ILE A 139 8.70 -3.73 5.38
CA ILE A 139 7.92 -3.78 4.12
C ILE A 139 7.83 -5.22 3.62
N LEU A 140 8.93 -5.98 3.68
CA LEU A 140 8.96 -7.40 3.35
C LEU A 140 8.02 -8.19 4.26
N TRP A 141 8.07 -7.93 5.57
CA TRP A 141 7.19 -8.57 6.53
C TRP A 141 5.72 -8.22 6.27
N LEU A 142 5.41 -6.97 5.95
CA LEU A 142 4.09 -6.53 5.53
C LEU A 142 3.61 -7.33 4.31
N GLY A 143 4.45 -7.46 3.28
CA GLY A 143 4.13 -8.26 2.08
C GLY A 143 3.84 -9.73 2.41
N ILE A 144 4.63 -10.36 3.29
CA ILE A 144 4.36 -11.73 3.76
C ILE A 144 3.05 -11.81 4.55
N ALA A 145 2.76 -10.82 5.39
CA ALA A 145 1.52 -10.74 6.14
C ALA A 145 0.30 -10.60 5.22
N LEU A 146 0.42 -9.85 4.11
CA LEU A 146 -0.62 -9.78 3.09
C LEU A 146 -0.86 -11.13 2.40
N LEU A 147 0.18 -11.92 2.11
CA LEU A 147 0.04 -13.25 1.50
C LEU A 147 -0.67 -14.27 2.39
N ARG A 148 -0.69 -14.04 3.71
CA ARG A 148 -1.37 -14.92 4.68
C ARG A 148 -2.89 -14.72 4.73
N ILE A 149 -3.41 -13.66 4.13
CA ILE A 149 -4.85 -13.41 4.10
C ILE A 149 -5.50 -14.39 3.12
N THR A 150 -6.54 -15.10 3.57
CA THR A 150 -7.27 -16.10 2.75
C THR A 150 -8.41 -15.43 1.98
N ASP A 151 -8.78 -15.96 0.80
CA ASP A 151 -9.87 -15.47 -0.05
C ASP A 151 -9.80 -13.99 -0.48
N THR A 152 -8.59 -13.46 -0.68
CA THR A 152 -8.38 -12.08 -1.14
C THR A 152 -8.47 -11.91 -2.65
N TYR A 153 -8.67 -10.67 -3.11
CA TYR A 153 -8.56 -10.36 -4.54
C TYR A 153 -7.17 -10.71 -5.10
N PRO A 154 -7.08 -11.11 -6.38
CA PRO A 154 -5.81 -11.31 -7.06
C PRO A 154 -4.87 -10.10 -6.97
N VAL A 155 -5.44 -8.88 -6.98
CA VAL A 155 -4.69 -7.62 -6.87
C VAL A 155 -4.00 -7.47 -5.51
N VAL A 156 -4.60 -7.95 -4.42
CA VAL A 156 -3.98 -7.94 -3.08
C VAL A 156 -2.75 -8.85 -3.07
N ARG A 157 -2.81 -9.97 -3.80
CA ARG A 157 -1.67 -10.89 -3.95
C ARG A 157 -0.54 -10.28 -4.77
N VAL A 158 -0.86 -9.54 -5.84
CA VAL A 158 0.11 -8.76 -6.61
C VAL A 158 0.76 -7.69 -5.73
N LEU A 159 -0.04 -6.94 -4.97
CA LEU A 159 0.44 -5.95 -4.01
C LEU A 159 1.40 -6.58 -2.99
N ALA A 160 1.09 -7.77 -2.48
CA ALA A 160 1.93 -8.48 -1.53
C ALA A 160 3.29 -8.85 -2.13
N TRP A 161 3.31 -9.40 -3.35
CA TRP A 161 4.54 -9.73 -4.06
C TRP A 161 5.38 -8.49 -4.40
N LEU A 162 4.74 -7.39 -4.80
CA LEU A 162 5.43 -6.12 -5.05
C LEU A 162 6.08 -5.55 -3.79
N ASN A 163 5.39 -5.63 -2.64
CA ASN A 163 5.97 -5.25 -1.36
C ASN A 163 7.12 -6.18 -0.94
N ILE A 164 7.02 -7.49 -1.17
CA ILE A 164 8.15 -8.41 -0.90
C ILE A 164 9.35 -8.04 -1.78
N ALA A 165 9.14 -7.87 -3.08
CA ALA A 165 10.21 -7.50 -4.01
C ALA A 165 10.86 -6.16 -3.62
N SER A 166 10.05 -5.14 -3.37
CA SER A 166 10.53 -3.83 -2.92
C SER A 166 11.28 -3.93 -1.59
N GLY A 167 10.74 -4.65 -0.59
CA GLY A 167 11.35 -4.83 0.71
C GLY A 167 12.71 -5.52 0.65
N VAL A 168 12.86 -6.59 -0.15
CA VAL A 168 14.17 -7.25 -0.38
C VAL A 168 15.17 -6.26 -1.00
N LEU A 169 14.75 -5.52 -2.02
CA LEU A 169 15.62 -4.61 -2.76
C LEU A 169 16.07 -3.43 -1.90
N VAL A 170 15.14 -2.82 -1.14
CA VAL A 170 15.44 -1.73 -0.20
C VAL A 170 16.31 -2.23 0.96
N ALA A 171 16.02 -3.41 1.52
CA ALA A 171 16.82 -4.00 2.59
C ALA A 171 18.27 -4.26 2.18
N SER A 172 18.52 -4.53 0.90
CA SER A 172 19.88 -4.73 0.39
C SER A 172 20.73 -3.46 0.34
N VAL A 173 20.11 -2.27 0.46
CA VAL A 173 20.70 -0.92 0.30
C VAL A 173 21.28 -0.66 -1.10
N ILE A 174 22.11 -1.57 -1.61
CA ILE A 174 22.75 -1.51 -2.94
C ILE A 174 21.71 -1.48 -4.06
N LEU A 175 20.64 -2.27 -3.96
CA LEU A 175 19.59 -2.34 -4.99
C LEU A 175 18.41 -1.41 -4.71
N MET A 176 18.52 -0.50 -3.75
CA MET A 176 17.41 0.37 -3.33
C MET A 176 16.82 1.17 -4.49
N LEU A 177 17.66 1.71 -5.39
CA LEU A 177 17.21 2.44 -6.58
C LEU A 177 16.32 1.58 -7.48
N VAL A 178 16.66 0.29 -7.63
CA VAL A 178 15.85 -0.67 -8.39
C VAL A 178 14.56 -1.00 -7.62
N GLY A 179 14.61 -1.03 -6.29
CA GLY A 179 13.48 -1.26 -5.38
C GLY A 179 12.38 -0.21 -5.45
N VAL A 180 12.67 0.99 -5.98
CA VAL A 180 11.67 2.04 -6.22
C VAL A 180 10.63 1.59 -7.25
N LEU A 181 11.03 0.84 -8.29
CA LEU A 181 10.11 0.39 -9.33
C LEU A 181 8.95 -0.49 -8.80
N PRO A 182 9.22 -1.59 -8.07
CA PRO A 182 8.14 -2.36 -7.46
C PRO A 182 7.39 -1.56 -6.38
N MET A 183 8.03 -0.59 -5.73
CA MET A 183 7.35 0.30 -4.78
C MET A 183 6.28 1.16 -5.47
N LEU A 184 6.61 1.80 -6.59
CA LEU A 184 5.66 2.58 -7.39
C LEU A 184 4.53 1.69 -7.93
N ALA A 185 4.87 0.49 -8.39
CA ALA A 185 3.85 -0.49 -8.81
C ALA A 185 2.92 -0.90 -7.66
N ALA A 186 3.45 -1.01 -6.43
CA ALA A 186 2.65 -1.30 -5.24
C ALA A 186 1.66 -0.17 -4.92
N MET A 187 2.02 1.09 -5.16
CA MET A 187 1.09 2.23 -5.03
C MET A 187 -0.08 2.12 -6.03
N VAL A 188 0.19 1.73 -7.27
CA VAL A 188 -0.87 1.46 -8.26
C VAL A 188 -1.75 0.29 -7.81
N ALA A 189 -1.14 -0.82 -7.37
CA ALA A 189 -1.88 -2.00 -6.92
C ALA A 189 -2.78 -1.69 -5.71
N SER A 190 -2.32 -0.89 -4.76
CA SER A 190 -3.14 -0.45 -3.62
C SER A 190 -4.27 0.49 -4.04
N ALA A 191 -4.08 1.36 -5.03
CA ALA A 191 -5.17 2.16 -5.60
C ALA A 191 -6.24 1.27 -6.26
N LEU A 192 -5.83 0.24 -6.99
CA LEU A 192 -6.72 -0.74 -7.59
C LEU A 192 -7.51 -1.53 -6.54
N VAL A 193 -6.90 -1.89 -5.40
CA VAL A 193 -7.63 -2.52 -4.28
C VAL A 193 -8.76 -1.62 -3.77
N PHE A 194 -8.52 -0.32 -3.60
CA PHE A 194 -9.56 0.62 -3.19
C PHE A 194 -10.66 0.78 -4.24
N PHE A 195 -10.31 0.89 -5.53
CA PHE A 195 -11.32 0.96 -6.60
C PHE A 195 -12.13 -0.33 -6.73
N GLN A 196 -11.51 -1.50 -6.54
CA GLN A 196 -12.20 -2.78 -6.56
C GLN A 196 -13.17 -2.89 -5.38
N GLY A 197 -12.76 -2.50 -4.18
CA GLY A 197 -13.65 -2.39 -3.02
C GLY A 197 -14.81 -1.42 -3.25
N ALA A 198 -14.56 -0.28 -3.90
CA ALA A 198 -15.63 0.67 -4.25
C ALA A 198 -16.64 0.07 -5.25
N ARG A 199 -16.17 -0.69 -6.24
CA ARG A 199 -17.03 -1.37 -7.22
C ARG A 199 -17.87 -2.46 -6.57
N GLU A 200 -17.30 -3.23 -5.64
CA GLU A 200 -18.03 -4.24 -4.88
C GLU A 200 -19.17 -3.60 -4.07
N LEU A 201 -18.90 -2.50 -3.36
CA LEU A 201 -19.94 -1.80 -2.59
C LEU A 201 -21.01 -1.14 -3.48
N LYS A 202 -20.65 -0.59 -4.64
CA LYS A 202 -21.64 -0.03 -5.60
C LYS A 202 -22.50 -1.12 -6.23
N GLY A 203 -21.90 -2.24 -6.66
CA GLY A 203 -22.64 -3.38 -7.21
C GLY A 203 -23.56 -4.01 -6.18
N GLY A 204 -23.15 -3.98 -4.91
CA GLY A 204 -23.94 -4.44 -3.77
C GLY A 204 -25.10 -3.55 -3.34
N GLN A 205 -25.09 -2.27 -3.70
CA GLN A 205 -26.18 -1.33 -3.43
C GLN A 205 -27.21 -1.27 -4.58
N ALA A 206 -26.88 -1.83 -5.74
CA ALA A 206 -27.70 -1.81 -6.96
C ALA A 206 -28.44 -3.13 -7.24
N ALA A 207 -28.33 -4.12 -6.35
CA ALA A 207 -29.01 -5.41 -6.38
C ALA A 207 -29.93 -5.55 -5.16
#